data_AF-A0A258D3F3-F1
#
_entry.id   AF-A0A258D3F3-F1
#
_cell.length_a   1.000
_cell.length_b   1.000
_cell.length_c   1.000
_cell.angle_alpha   90.00
_cell.angle_beta   90.00
_cell.angle_gamma   90.00
#
_symmetry.space_group_name_H-M   'P 1'
#
loop_
_entity.id
_entity.type
_entity.pdbx_description
1 polymer ?
#
loop_
_entity_poly.entity_id
_entity_poly.type
_entity_poly.pdbx_seq_one_letter_code
_entity_poly.pdbx_strand_id
1 'polypeptide(L)'
;MSPAAGRDTLFLAATRPAMRWGVPMEGYYLNLFGTWLLGMLLGSPLWWATFLVWHLPMVALTNRNPHFFHELRMWYVTRGQTIGGVLRALPDRTPRRAKDLVSSV
;
A
#
# COMPACT_ATOMS: atom_id res chain seq x y z
N MET A 1 19.40 -39.22 19.26
CA MET A 1 18.28 -39.05 18.31
C MET A 1 17.19 -38.29 19.04
N SER A 2 17.29 -36.95 19.09
CA SER A 2 16.39 -36.10 19.88
C SER A 2 15.30 -35.55 18.97
N PRO A 3 14.01 -35.71 19.30
CA PRO A 3 12.92 -35.17 18.51
C PRO A 3 12.86 -33.67 18.73
N ALA A 4 13.56 -32.88 17.90
CA ALA A 4 13.30 -31.45 17.77
C ALA A 4 11.99 -31.19 17.00
N ALA A 5 10.92 -31.90 17.39
CA ALA A 5 9.54 -31.75 16.93
C ALA A 5 8.87 -30.58 17.67
N GLY A 6 9.58 -29.46 17.75
CA GLY A 6 9.22 -28.27 18.49
C GLY A 6 9.99 -27.11 17.90
N ARG A 7 9.73 -26.79 16.63
CA ARG A 7 9.96 -25.42 16.17
C ARG A 7 9.00 -24.59 16.99
N ASP A 8 9.50 -24.06 18.09
CA ASP A 8 8.79 -23.15 18.94
C ASP A 8 8.11 -22.10 18.07
N THR A 9 6.79 -22.20 18.00
CA THR A 9 5.90 -21.14 17.54
C THR A 9 5.86 -20.08 18.63
N LEU A 10 7.05 -19.62 19.05
CA LEU A 10 7.26 -18.67 20.12
C LEU A 10 6.80 -17.30 19.59
N PHE A 11 5.54 -16.96 19.87
CA PHE A 11 4.94 -15.63 20.02
C PHE A 11 5.40 -14.44 19.13
N LEU A 12 5.99 -14.66 17.95
CA LEU A 12 6.24 -13.59 16.98
C LEU A 12 4.94 -13.07 16.34
N ALA A 13 3.82 -13.72 16.65
CA ALA A 13 2.51 -13.46 16.06
C ALA A 13 1.76 -12.26 16.64
N ALA A 14 2.15 -11.74 17.81
CA ALA A 14 1.40 -10.65 18.43
C ALA A 14 1.50 -9.33 17.64
N THR A 15 2.60 -9.12 16.91
CA THR A 15 2.83 -7.90 16.14
C THR A 15 2.74 -8.08 14.63
N ARG A 16 2.93 -9.31 14.11
CA ARG A 16 2.80 -9.54 12.67
C ARG A 16 1.32 -9.49 12.25
N PRO A 17 0.99 -8.83 11.13
CA PRO A 17 -0.38 -8.76 10.66
C PRO A 17 -0.90 -10.16 10.34
N ALA A 18 -2.22 -10.36 10.37
CA ALA A 18 -2.81 -11.61 9.91
C ALA A 18 -2.41 -11.85 8.44
N MET A 19 -1.82 -13.01 8.14
CA MET A 19 -1.34 -13.36 6.80
C MET A 19 -2.12 -14.53 6.22
N ARG A 20 -2.36 -14.51 4.91
CA ARG A 20 -2.95 -15.60 4.13
C ARG A 20 -2.13 -15.80 2.86
N TRP A 21 -1.74 -17.05 2.60
CA TRP A 21 -0.90 -17.41 1.43
C TRP A 21 0.35 -16.54 1.26
N GLY A 22 1.01 -16.19 2.37
CA GLY A 22 2.25 -15.41 2.38
C GLY A 22 2.08 -13.90 2.20
N VAL A 23 0.85 -13.37 2.18
CA VAL A 23 0.54 -11.93 2.06
C VAL A 23 -0.32 -11.49 3.25
N PRO A 24 -0.23 -10.25 3.78
CA PRO A 24 -1.14 -9.76 4.79
C PRO A 24 -2.58 -9.74 4.27
N MET A 25 -3.57 -9.91 5.14
CA MET A 25 -4.98 -9.95 4.76
C MET A 25 -5.41 -8.71 3.94
N GLU A 26 -4.87 -7.54 4.27
CA GLU A 26 -5.11 -6.28 3.54
C GLU A 26 -4.72 -6.39 2.06
N GLY A 27 -3.51 -6.90 1.77
CA GLY A 27 -3.03 -7.11 0.42
C GLY A 27 -3.77 -8.23 -0.31
N TYR A 28 -4.10 -9.31 0.41
CA TYR A 28 -4.87 -10.43 -0.16
C TYR A 28 -6.27 -9.98 -0.61
N TYR A 29 -6.98 -9.22 0.22
CA TYR A 29 -8.29 -8.67 -0.14
C TYR A 29 -8.20 -7.68 -1.30
N LEU A 30 -7.19 -6.81 -1.31
CA LEU A 30 -6.97 -5.88 -2.42
C LEU A 30 -6.79 -6.63 -3.75
N ASN A 31 -5.98 -7.69 -3.76
CA ASN A 31 -5.76 -8.49 -4.97
C ASN A 31 -7.02 -9.26 -5.37
N LEU A 32 -7.70 -9.88 -4.42
CA LEU A 32 -8.91 -10.66 -4.67
C LEU A 32 -10.04 -9.78 -5.22
N PHE A 33 -10.39 -8.70 -4.54
CA PHE A 33 -11.46 -7.80 -4.99
C PHE A 33 -11.07 -7.06 -6.27
N GLY A 34 -9.81 -6.63 -6.41
CA GLY A 34 -9.32 -5.95 -7.60
C GLY A 34 -9.42 -6.82 -8.85
N THR A 35 -8.91 -8.06 -8.78
CA THR A 35 -8.97 -9.01 -9.91
C THR A 35 -10.39 -9.48 -10.18
N TRP A 36 -11.21 -9.67 -9.14
CA TRP A 36 -12.61 -10.02 -9.30
C TRP A 36 -13.41 -8.95 -10.06
N LEU A 37 -13.30 -7.69 -9.62
CA LEU A 37 -13.93 -6.54 -10.27
C LEU A 37 -13.41 -6.35 -11.70
N LEU A 38 -12.10 -6.55 -11.94
CA LEU A 38 -11.52 -6.49 -13.27
C LEU A 38 -12.15 -7.52 -14.21
N GLY A 39 -12.30 -8.77 -13.76
CA GLY A 39 -12.94 -9.80 -14.56
C GLY A 39 -14.43 -9.55 -14.80
N MET A 40 -15.14 -8.98 -13.83
CA MET A 40 -16.53 -8.54 -14.02
C MET A 40 -16.63 -7.41 -15.05
N LEU A 41 -15.74 -6.41 -14.97
CA LEU A 41 -15.76 -5.26 -15.86
C LEU A 41 -15.43 -5.63 -17.32
N LEU A 42 -14.48 -6.55 -17.52
CA LEU A 42 -14.06 -6.97 -18.86
C LEU A 42 -14.88 -8.15 -19.41
N GLY A 43 -15.76 -8.75 -18.60
CA GLY A 43 -16.70 -9.80 -19.01
C GLY A 43 -16.05 -11.12 -19.43
N SER A 44 -14.75 -11.31 -19.16
CA SER A 44 -14.02 -12.54 -19.51
C SER A 44 -13.39 -13.19 -18.28
N PRO A 45 -13.59 -14.50 -18.08
CA PRO A 45 -13.06 -15.22 -16.90
C PRO A 45 -11.53 -15.34 -16.91
N LEU A 46 -10.88 -15.14 -18.07
CA LEU A 46 -9.42 -15.16 -18.19
C LEU A 46 -8.76 -14.07 -17.33
N TRP A 47 -9.47 -12.96 -17.08
CA TRP A 47 -8.95 -11.87 -16.27
C TRP A 47 -8.77 -12.24 -14.81
N TRP A 48 -9.47 -13.25 -14.29
CA TRP A 48 -9.23 -13.72 -12.92
C TRP A 48 -7.88 -14.44 -12.76
N ALA A 49 -7.33 -14.99 -13.85
CA ALA A 49 -5.98 -15.58 -13.82
C ALA A 49 -4.88 -14.53 -13.50
N THR A 50 -5.15 -13.25 -13.76
CA THR A 50 -4.22 -12.16 -13.42
C THR A 50 -3.98 -12.06 -11.91
N PHE A 51 -4.86 -12.64 -11.07
CA PHE A 51 -4.65 -12.77 -9.63
C PHE A 51 -3.28 -13.36 -9.30
N LEU A 52 -2.86 -14.43 -9.99
CA LEU A 52 -1.58 -15.08 -9.74
C LEU A 52 -0.41 -14.17 -10.12
N VAL A 53 -0.52 -13.48 -11.26
CA VAL A 53 0.50 -12.55 -11.76
C VAL A 53 0.75 -11.43 -10.76
N TRP A 54 -0.32 -10.89 -10.16
CA TRP A 54 -0.23 -9.86 -9.13
C TRP A 54 0.12 -10.40 -7.74
N HIS A 55 -0.25 -11.64 -7.42
CA HIS A 55 0.01 -12.21 -6.09
C HIS A 55 1.51 -12.50 -5.85
N LEU A 56 2.22 -12.98 -6.88
CA LEU A 56 3.65 -13.29 -6.78
C LEU A 56 4.53 -12.10 -6.32
N PRO A 57 4.44 -10.89 -6.92
CA PRO A 57 5.20 -9.74 -6.44
C PRO A 57 4.75 -9.29 -5.05
N MET A 58 3.46 -9.43 -4.70
CA MET A 58 2.98 -9.12 -3.35
C MET A 58 3.60 -10.04 -2.28
N VAL A 59 3.76 -11.33 -2.58
CA VAL A 59 4.48 -12.28 -1.70
C VAL A 59 5.94 -11.87 -1.56
N ALA A 60 6.62 -11.56 -2.67
CA ALA A 60 8.02 -11.14 -2.63
C ALA A 60 8.23 -9.85 -1.81
N LEU A 61 7.30 -8.91 -1.90
CA LEU A 61 7.33 -7.65 -1.15
C LEU A 61 7.04 -7.86 0.34
N THR A 62 6.07 -8.72 0.65
CA THR A 62 5.73 -9.09 2.03
C THR A 62 6.87 -9.82 2.73
N ASN A 63 7.61 -10.68 2.00
CA ASN A 63 8.78 -11.37 2.53
C ASN A 63 9.89 -10.40 2.95
N ARG A 64 9.99 -9.21 2.32
CA ARG A 64 10.94 -8.16 2.71
C ARG A 64 10.43 -7.33 3.88
N ASN A 65 9.16 -6.92 3.83
CA ASN A 65 8.51 -6.14 4.89
C ASN A 65 7.07 -6.64 5.11
N PRO A 66 6.79 -7.36 6.22
CA PRO A 66 5.46 -7.86 6.53
C PRO A 66 4.40 -6.76 6.69
N HIS A 67 4.81 -5.54 7.07
CA HIS A 67 3.93 -4.39 7.29
C HIS A 67 3.79 -3.48 6.05
N PHE A 68 4.34 -3.87 4.90
CA PHE A 68 4.35 -3.03 3.70
C PHE A 68 2.95 -2.50 3.32
N PHE A 69 1.93 -3.35 3.29
CA PHE A 69 0.57 -2.95 2.92
C PHE A 69 -0.07 -2.02 3.95
N HIS A 70 0.24 -2.23 5.23
CA HIS A 70 -0.22 -1.38 6.31
C HIS A 70 0.40 0.03 6.21
N GLU A 71 1.71 0.09 5.98
CA GLU A 71 2.47 1.32 5.77
C GLU A 71 1.98 2.07 4.52
N LEU A 72 1.72 1.35 3.42
CA LEU A 72 1.14 1.91 2.20
C LEU A 72 -0.23 2.55 2.46
N ARG A 73 -1.09 1.90 3.26
CA ARG A 73 -2.39 2.45 3.65
C ARG A 73 -2.23 3.70 4.51
N MET A 74 -1.34 3.69 5.51
CA MET A 74 -1.07 4.85 6.36
C MET A 74 -0.52 6.03 5.56
N TRP A 75 0.39 5.76 4.62
CA TRP A 75 0.89 6.76 3.68
C TRP A 75 -0.25 7.34 2.84
N TYR A 76 -1.15 6.50 2.33
CA TYR A 76 -2.29 6.96 1.54
C TYR A 76 -3.21 7.90 2.34
N VAL A 77 -3.54 7.54 3.58
CA VAL A 77 -4.41 8.35 4.45
C VAL A 77 -3.77 9.70 4.82
N THR A 78 -2.47 9.73 5.11
CA THR A 78 -1.80 10.94 5.59
C THR A 78 -1.28 11.83 4.46
N ARG A 79 -0.52 11.24 3.54
CA ARG A 79 0.19 11.94 2.46
C ARG A 79 -0.58 11.82 1.16
N GLY A 80 -1.09 10.64 0.82
CA GLY A 80 -1.83 10.41 -0.42
C GLY A 80 -3.02 11.35 -0.60
N GLN A 81 -3.82 11.55 0.45
CA GLN A 81 -4.97 12.46 0.43
C GLN A 81 -4.57 13.94 0.40
N THR A 82 -3.40 14.29 0.92
CA THR A 82 -2.94 15.68 1.02
C THR A 82 -2.12 16.14 -0.19
N ILE A 83 -1.65 15.25 -1.08
CA ILE A 83 -0.89 15.62 -2.28
C ILE A 83 -1.62 16.68 -3.12
N GLY A 84 -2.95 16.54 -3.31
CA GLY A 84 -3.75 17.56 -4.01
C GLY A 84 -3.94 18.86 -3.21
N GLY A 85 -3.95 18.78 -1.88
CA GLY A 85 -4.05 19.92 -0.98
C GLY A 85 -2.76 20.73 -0.87
N VAL A 86 -1.59 20.09 -0.91
CA VAL A 86 -0.28 20.76 -0.90
C VAL A 86 -0.06 21.57 -2.17
N LEU A 87 -0.48 21.05 -3.33
CA LEU A 87 -0.50 21.82 -4.59
C LEU A 87 -1.44 23.02 -4.51
N ARG A 88 -2.56 22.90 -3.79
CA ARG A 88 -3.52 24.01 -3.58
C ARG A 88 -3.07 25.02 -2.52
N ALA A 89 -2.27 24.59 -1.56
CA ALA A 89 -1.66 25.43 -0.53
C ALA A 89 -0.38 26.13 -1.02
N LEU A 90 0.17 25.72 -2.17
CA LEU A 90 1.27 26.41 -2.80
C LEU A 90 0.77 27.76 -3.30
N PRO A 91 1.41 28.88 -2.93
CA PRO A 91 1.01 30.19 -3.43
C PRO A 91 1.07 30.18 -4.96
N ASP A 92 0.02 30.70 -5.59
CA ASP A 92 -0.13 30.86 -7.04
C ASP A 92 0.93 31.80 -7.64
N ARG A 93 1.60 32.58 -6.78
CA ARG A 93 2.58 33.58 -7.14
C ARG A 93 3.91 33.33 -6.45
N THR A 94 4.98 33.60 -7.18
CA THR A 94 6.33 33.69 -6.62
C THR A 94 6.37 34.75 -5.51
N PRO A 95 7.13 34.52 -4.43
CA PRO A 95 7.24 35.49 -3.34
C PRO A 95 7.78 36.82 -3.88
N ARG A 96 7.03 37.91 -3.67
CA ARG A 96 7.45 39.27 -4.08
C ARG A 96 8.66 39.69 -3.25
N ARG A 97 9.63 40.34 -3.89
CA ARG A 97 10.79 40.88 -3.14
C ARG A 97 10.38 42.18 -2.46
N ALA A 98 11.05 42.53 -1.37
CA ALA A 98 10.74 43.72 -0.58
C ALA A 98 10.69 45.02 -1.42
N LYS A 99 11.51 45.13 -2.46
CA LYS A 99 11.52 46.25 -3.41
C LYS A 99 10.22 46.39 -4.22
N ASP A 100 9.47 45.31 -4.40
CA ASP A 100 8.22 45.28 -5.19
C ASP A 100 7.00 45.65 -4.33
N LEU A 101 7.16 45.78 -3.01
CA LEU A 101 6.09 46.15 -2.06
C LEU A 101 6.01 47.66 -1.82
N VAL A 102 7.11 48.39 -2.06
CA VAL A 102 7.21 49.84 -1.78
C VAL A 102 6.49 50.67 -2.86
N SER A 103 6.30 50.12 -4.07
CA SER A 103 5.76 50.87 -5.21
C SER A 103 4.25 50.76 -5.40
N SER A 104 3.50 50.21 -4.45
CA SER A 104 2.04 49.97 -4.59
C SER A 104 1.17 50.83 -3.69
N VAL A 105 1.61 52.06 -3.40
CA VAL A 105 0.81 53.13 -2.76
C VAL A 105 0.42 54.14 -3.82
#